data_AF-A0A2V9K6N2-F1
#
_entry.id   AF-A0A2V9K6N2-F1
#
_cell.length_a   1.000
_cell.length_b   1.000
_cell.length_c   1.000
_cell.angle_alpha   90.00
_cell.angle_beta   90.00
_cell.angle_gamma   90.00
#
_symmetry.space_group_name_H-M   'P 1'
#
loop_
_entity.id
_entity.type
_entity.pdbx_description
1 polymer ?
#
loop_
_entity_poly.entity_id
_entity_poly.type
_entity_poly.pdbx_seq_one_letter_code
_entity_poly.pdbx_strand_id
1 'polypeptide(L)' 'MRKHRLDLGLLQREIAEQIGVEESTITNWERQRTVPEIRYIPRIVEFLGYALH' A
#
# COMPACT_ATOMS: atom_id res chain seq x y z
N MET A 1 -5.48 2.83 -2.05
CA MET A 1 -4.77 1.55 -1.82
C MET A 1 -5.62 0.33 -2.15
N ARG A 2 -6.64 -0.03 -1.35
CA ARG A 2 -7.44 -1.27 -1.55
C ARG A 2 -7.97 -1.48 -2.96
N LYS A 3 -8.64 -0.47 -3.53
CA LYS A 3 -9.18 -0.56 -4.88
C LYS A 3 -8.09 -0.90 -5.90
N HIS A 4 -6.99 -0.13 -5.91
CA HIS A 4 -5.88 -0.33 -6.82
C HIS A 4 -5.25 -1.73 -6.67
N ARG A 5 -5.03 -2.20 -5.43
CA ARG A 5 -4.55 -3.56 -5.17
C ARG A 5 -5.45 -4.63 -5.78
N LEU A 6 -6.77 -4.50 -5.60
CA LEU A 6 -7.74 -5.44 -6.13
C LEU A 6 -7.84 -5.38 -7.66
N ASP A 7 -7.75 -4.18 -8.24
CA ASP A 7 -7.73 -3.98 -9.69
C ASP A 7 -6.49 -4.67 -10.32
N LEU A 8 -5.37 -4.76 -9.58
CA LEU A 8 -4.16 -5.50 -9.96
C LEU A 8 -4.18 -6.99 -9.59
N GLY A 9 -5.22 -7.48 -8.91
CA GLY A 9 -5.32 -8.88 -8.48
C GLY A 9 -4.33 -9.29 -7.37
N LEU A 10 -3.74 -8.32 -6.66
CA LEU A 10 -2.71 -8.57 -5.66
C LEU A 10 -3.28 -8.93 -4.27
N LEU A 11 -2.58 -9.81 -3.56
CA LEU A 11 -2.78 -10.11 -2.14
C LEU A 11 -2.21 -8.99 -1.26
N GLN A 12 -2.68 -8.91 -0.01
CA GLN A 12 -2.17 -7.91 0.94
C GLN A 12 -0.69 -8.16 1.29
N ARG A 13 -0.25 -9.42 1.41
CA ARG A 13 1.17 -9.76 1.61
C ARG A 13 2.09 -9.27 0.48
N GLU A 14 1.64 -9.31 -0.77
CA GLU A 14 2.47 -8.92 -1.92
C GLU A 14 2.77 -7.41 -1.90
N ILE A 15 1.78 -6.59 -1.57
CA ILE A 15 2.01 -5.15 -1.41
C ILE A 15 2.75 -4.81 -0.10
N ALA A 16 2.59 -5.61 0.94
CA ALA A 16 3.38 -5.48 2.17
C ALA A 16 4.87 -5.68 1.91
N GLU A 17 5.23 -6.71 1.15
CA GLU A 17 6.61 -6.99 0.72
C GLU A 17 7.18 -5.84 -0.14
N GLN A 18 6.40 -5.32 -1.09
CA GLN A 18 6.83 -4.21 -1.95
C GLN A 18 7.06 -2.90 -1.16
N ILE A 19 6.20 -2.60 -0.17
CA ILE A 19 6.34 -1.39 0.66
C ILE A 19 7.37 -1.58 1.79
N GLY A 20 7.64 -2.83 2.19
CA GLY A 20 8.51 -3.17 3.31
C GLY A 20 7.81 -3.00 4.66
N VAL A 21 6.56 -3.47 4.78
CA VAL A 21 5.77 -3.48 6.02
C VAL A 21 5.13 -4.86 6.23
N GLU A 22 4.56 -5.09 7.41
CA GLU A 22 3.78 -6.30 7.66
C GLU A 22 2.42 -6.26 6.94
N GLU A 23 1.88 -7.44 6.59
CA GLU A 23 0.54 -7.57 6.00
C GLU A 23 -0.57 -6.95 6.88
N SER A 24 -0.40 -7.02 8.21
CA SER A 24 -1.26 -6.39 9.21
C SER A 24 -1.33 -4.87 9.03
N THR A 25 -0.23 -4.24 8.61
CA THR A 25 -0.12 -2.81 8.34
C THR A 25 -0.96 -2.42 7.12
N ILE A 26 -0.88 -3.21 6.05
CA ILE A 26 -1.73 -3.04 4.85
C ILE A 26 -3.20 -3.18 5.23
N THR A 27 -3.55 -4.20 6.01
CA THR A 27 -4.93 -4.39 6.49
C THR A 27 -5.42 -3.16 7.26
N ASN A 28 -4.58 -2.60 8.13
CA ASN A 28 -4.94 -1.42 8.90
C ASN A 28 -5.15 -0.18 8.03
N TRP A 29 -4.27 0.07 7.04
CA TRP A 29 -4.42 1.20 6.12
C TRP A 29 -5.66 1.05 5.22
N GLU A 30 -5.90 -0.14 4.68
CA GLU A 30 -7.09 -0.39 3.84
C GLU A 30 -8.41 -0.26 4.60
N ARG A 31 -8.39 -0.55 5.90
CA ARG A 31 -9.54 -0.41 6.80
C ARG A 31 -9.60 0.94 7.52
N GLN A 32 -8.71 1.88 7.18
CA GLN A 32 -8.61 3.21 7.80
C GLN A 32 -8.43 3.16 9.34
N ARG A 33 -7.84 2.09 9.86
CA ARG A 33 -7.54 1.93 11.30
C ARG A 33 -6.32 2.73 11.73
N THR A 34 -5.37 2.91 10.82
CA THR A 34 -4.17 3.74 11.00
C THR A 34 -3.89 4.47 9.69
N VAL A 35 -3.07 5.51 9.76
CA VAL A 35 -2.54 6.23 8.60
C VAL A 35 -1.08 5.84 8.35
N PRO A 36 -0.61 5.79 7.09
CA PRO A 36 0.80 5.54 6.81
C PRO A 36 1.69 6.65 7.38
N GLU A 37 2.82 6.28 7.97
CA GLU A 37 3.88 7.24 8.31
C GLU A 37 4.50 7.84 7.04
N ILE A 38 5.03 9.06 7.15
CA ILE A 38 5.63 9.82 6.02
C ILE A 38 6.66 8.99 5.25
N ARG A 39 7.47 8.18 5.94
CA ARG A 39 8.49 7.31 5.33
C ARG A 39 7.94 6.29 4.32
N TYR A 40 6.67 5.92 4.41
CA TYR A 40 6.03 4.98 3.48
C TYR A 40 5.32 5.67 2.32
N ILE A 41 5.08 6.98 2.40
CA ILE A 41 4.37 7.74 1.38
C ILE A 41 5.02 7.60 -0.01
N PRO A 42 6.36 7.67 -0.18
CA PRO A 42 6.97 7.50 -1.51
C PRO A 42 6.62 6.17 -2.16
N ARG A 43 6.74 5.05 -1.42
CA ARG A 43 6.40 3.71 -1.94
C ARG A 43 4.92 3.53 -2.20
N ILE A 44 4.06 4.16 -1.39
CA ILE A 44 2.61 4.15 -1.62
C ILE A 44 2.24 4.95 -2.88
N VAL A 45 2.88 6.10 -3.10
CA VAL A 45 2.69 6.94 -4.30
C VAL A 45 3.16 6.21 -5.55
N GLU A 46 4.31 5.54 -5.48
CA GLU A 46 4.84 4.68 -6.54
C GLU A 46 3.88 3.52 -6.84
N PHE A 47 3.44 2.79 -5.81
CA PHE A 47 2.47 1.71 -5.96
C PHE A 47 1.16 2.18 -6.59
N LEU A 48 0.67 3.37 -6.26
CA LEU A 48 -0.57 3.90 -6.82
C LEU A 48 -0.42 4.51 -8.22
N GLY A 49 0.80 4.53 -8.77
CA GLY A 49 1.08 5.08 -10.10
C GLY A 49 0.97 6.61 -10.16
N TYR A 50 1.11 7.31 -9.03
CA TYR A 50 1.07 8.78 -8.98
C TYR A 50 2.43 9.44 -9.23
N ALA A 51 3.52 8.66 -9.23
CA ALA A 51 4.82 9.15 -9.66
C ALA A 51 4.82 9.25 -11.20
N LEU A 52 4.55 10.46 -11.70
CA LEU A 52 4.78 10.86 -13.09
C LEU A 52 6.24 10.59 -13.50
N HIS A 53 6.43 10.03 -14.70
CA HIS A 53 7.56 10.44 -15.55
C HIS A 53 7.37 11.90 -15.97
#